data_AF-A0A447QLM2-F1
#
_entry.id   AF-A0A447QLM2-F1
#
_cell.length_a   1.000
_cell.length_b   1.000
_cell.length_c   1.000
_cell.angle_alpha   90.00
_cell.angle_beta   90.00
_cell.angle_gamma   90.00
#
_symmetry.space_group_name_H-M   'P 1'
#
loop_
_entity.id
_entity.type
_entity.pdbx_description
1 polymer ?
#
loop_
_entity_poly.entity_id
_entity_poly.type
_entity_poly.pdbx_seq_one_letter_code
_entity_poly.pdbx_strand_id
1 'polypeptide(L)'
;MDFIIKFIHIIIVAFVIIAIGYSLVRNLISKNVEKEILNNPCYTEATIVDITPGTPSNIGIVSIHVGYRFTTETGDTFEKDDELINIKTMDLQKYQVGSGIPIVYARNEPSKNMLNMRDAMKDFKRK
;
A
#
# COMPACT_ATOMS: atom_id res chain seq x y z
N MET A 1 45.92 11.88 8.81
CA MET A 1 44.71 11.12 9.18
C MET A 1 43.51 12.04 9.48
N ASP A 2 43.68 13.16 10.18
CA ASP A 2 42.57 14.08 10.52
C ASP A 2 41.78 14.67 9.35
N PHE A 3 42.45 15.02 8.25
CA PHE A 3 41.79 15.66 7.12
C PHE A 3 40.80 14.71 6.41
N ILE A 4 41.17 13.43 6.29
CA ILE A 4 40.33 12.39 5.69
C ILE A 4 39.10 12.12 6.58
N ILE A 5 39.28 12.05 7.90
CA ILE A 5 38.19 11.82 8.85
C ILE A 5 37.17 12.97 8.82
N LYS A 6 37.63 14.22 8.72
CA LYS A 6 36.75 15.40 8.57
C LYS A 6 35.99 15.37 7.25
N PHE A 7 36.64 14.98 6.16
CA PHE A 7 36.00 14.89 4.84
C PHE A 7 34.92 13.81 4.81
N ILE A 8 35.20 12.64 5.40
CA ILE A 8 34.22 11.55 5.55
C ILE A 8 33.03 11.99 6.40
N HIS A 9 33.25 12.71 7.52
CA HIS A 9 32.16 13.23 8.35
C HIS A 9 31.25 14.19 7.58
N ILE A 10 31.81 15.09 6.76
CA ILE A 10 31.02 16.02 5.95
C ILE A 10 30.15 15.26 4.93
N ILE A 11 30.70 14.24 4.28
CA ILE A 11 29.95 13.41 3.31
C ILE A 11 28.81 12.66 4.01
N ILE A 12 29.05 12.09 5.19
CA ILE A 12 28.03 11.37 5.97
C ILE A 12 26.90 12.32 6.39
N VAL A 13 27.23 13.51 6.90
CA VAL A 13 26.22 14.49 7.32
C VAL A 13 25.40 14.96 6.11
N ALA A 14 26.03 15.22 4.96
CA ALA A 14 25.33 15.58 3.73
C ALA A 14 24.37 14.47 3.27
N PHE A 15 24.80 13.20 3.34
CA PHE A 15 23.97 12.06 2.99
C PHE A 15 22.73 11.94 3.89
N VAL A 16 22.89 12.15 5.21
CA VAL A 16 21.78 12.13 6.16
C VAL A 16 20.76 13.23 5.86
N ILE A 17 21.21 14.45 5.54
CA ILE A 17 20.31 15.57 5.20
C ILE A 17 19.50 15.26 3.93
N ILE A 18 20.14 14.70 2.90
CA ILE A 18 19.47 14.31 1.65
C ILE A 18 18.43 13.22 1.91
N ALA A 19 18.77 12.21 2.72
CA ALA A 19 17.86 11.12 3.06
C ALA A 19 16.61 11.62 3.81
N ILE A 20 16.78 12.53 4.77
CA ILE A 20 15.66 13.16 5.49
C ILE A 20 14.78 13.97 4.52
N GLY A 21 15.40 14.80 3.66
CA GLY A 21 14.68 15.58 2.65
C GLY A 21 13.86 14.71 1.71
N TYR A 22 14.46 13.64 1.18
CA TYR A 22 13.77 12.67 0.32
C TYR A 22 12.57 12.02 1.03
N SER A 23 12.74 11.61 2.30
CA SER A 23 11.66 11.01 3.08
C SER A 23 10.49 11.97 3.30
N LEU A 24 10.76 13.25 3.55
CA LEU A 24 9.72 14.27 3.73
C LEU A 24 8.94 14.51 2.42
N VAL A 25 9.64 14.63 1.29
CA VAL A 25 9.01 14.79 -0.04
C VAL A 25 8.13 13.59 -0.36
N ARG A 26 8.62 12.37 -0.18
CA ARG A 26 7.85 11.14 -0.42
C ARG A 26 6.58 11.08 0.45
N ASN A 27 6.70 11.48 1.72
CA ASN A 27 5.57 11.48 2.64
C ASN A 27 4.50 12.53 2.25
N LEU A 28 4.91 13.72 1.80
CA LEU A 28 3.98 14.75 1.31
C LEU A 28 3.21 14.30 0.06
N ILE A 29 3.89 13.69 -0.91
CA ILE A 29 3.25 13.15 -2.12
C ILE A 29 2.21 12.08 -1.73
N SER A 30 2.56 11.16 -0.83
CA SER A 30 1.64 10.10 -0.40
C SER A 30 0.37 10.65 0.25
N LYS A 31 0.49 11.69 1.09
CA LYS A 31 -0.65 12.34 1.75
C LYS A 31 -1.56 13.09 0.77
N ASN A 32 -1.00 13.64 -0.32
CA ASN A 32 -1.81 14.32 -1.33
C ASN A 32 -2.64 13.33 -2.14
N VAL A 33 -2.06 12.18 -2.51
CA VAL A 33 -2.79 11.09 -3.19
C VAL A 33 -3.94 10.58 -2.33
N GLU A 34 -3.69 10.35 -1.04
CA GLU A 34 -4.72 9.92 -0.08
C GLU A 34 -5.86 10.95 0.04
N LYS A 35 -5.53 12.25 0.12
CA LYS A 35 -6.52 13.34 0.14
C LYS A 35 -7.35 13.40 -1.14
N GLU A 36 -6.75 13.15 -2.29
CA GLU A 36 -7.43 13.23 -3.58
C GLU A 36 -8.43 12.09 -3.78
N ILE A 37 -8.09 10.88 -3.31
CA ILE A 37 -9.02 9.75 -3.25
C ILE A 37 -10.19 10.09 -2.30
N LEU A 38 -9.90 10.69 -1.15
CA LEU A 38 -10.92 11.07 -0.16
C LEU A 38 -11.81 12.25 -0.58
N ASN A 39 -11.37 13.08 -1.53
CA ASN A 39 -12.13 14.27 -1.95
C ASN A 39 -13.33 13.88 -2.83
N ASN A 40 -13.23 12.79 -3.59
CA ASN A 40 -14.35 12.22 -4.35
C ASN A 40 -14.20 10.70 -4.54
N PRO A 41 -14.40 9.92 -3.45
CA PRO A 41 -14.17 8.48 -3.46
C PRO A 41 -15.30 7.76 -4.18
N CYS A 42 -14.93 6.91 -5.14
CA CYS A 42 -15.83 5.91 -5.72
C CYS A 42 -15.54 4.55 -5.09
N TYR A 43 -16.55 3.94 -4.50
CA TYR A 43 -16.47 2.60 -3.91
C TYR A 43 -16.95 1.58 -4.93
N THR A 44 -16.16 0.53 -5.15
CA THR A 44 -16.53 -0.58 -6.03
C THR A 44 -15.92 -1.88 -5.54
N GLU A 45 -16.39 -3.00 -6.09
CA GLU A 45 -15.82 -4.32 -5.86
C GLU A 45 -14.84 -4.64 -6.99
N ALA A 46 -13.59 -4.91 -6.64
CA ALA A 46 -12.58 -5.43 -7.55
C ALA A 46 -12.61 -6.96 -7.54
N THR A 47 -12.26 -7.58 -8.65
CA THR A 47 -12.07 -9.03 -8.75
C THR A 47 -10.60 -9.37 -8.54
N ILE A 48 -10.31 -10.30 -7.62
CA ILE A 48 -8.95 -10.83 -7.46
C ILE A 48 -8.55 -11.59 -8.72
N VAL A 49 -7.45 -11.20 -9.35
CA VAL A 49 -6.85 -11.89 -10.50
C VAL A 49 -5.70 -12.80 -10.10
N ASP A 50 -4.96 -12.43 -9.06
CA ASP A 50 -3.85 -13.22 -8.54
C ASP A 50 -3.75 -13.09 -7.02
N ILE A 51 -3.31 -14.17 -6.37
CA ILE A 51 -3.05 -14.18 -4.94
C ILE A 51 -1.84 -15.06 -4.61
N THR A 52 -0.87 -14.46 -3.94
CA THR A 52 0.28 -15.17 -3.39
C THR A 52 0.31 -15.00 -1.88
N PRO A 53 -0.06 -16.03 -1.10
CA PRO A 53 -0.02 -15.97 0.35
C PRO A 53 1.40 -16.11 0.89
N GLY A 54 1.75 -15.30 1.88
CA GLY A 54 2.99 -15.41 2.63
C GLY A 54 2.91 -16.44 3.76
N THR A 55 3.97 -16.50 4.56
CA THR A 55 4.00 -17.38 5.75
C THR A 55 3.15 -16.79 6.87
N PRO A 56 2.19 -17.53 7.45
CA PRO A 56 1.45 -17.09 8.62
C PRO A 56 2.39 -16.80 9.79
N SER A 57 2.14 -15.69 10.49
CA SER A 57 2.84 -15.34 11.72
C SER A 57 2.27 -16.08 12.93
N ASN A 58 3.06 -16.19 13.99
CA ASN A 58 2.64 -16.79 15.27
C ASN A 58 1.50 -16.01 15.97
N ILE A 59 1.17 -14.80 15.50
CA ILE A 59 0.07 -13.98 16.00
C ILE A 59 -1.23 -14.13 15.18
N GLY A 60 -1.29 -15.12 14.28
CA GLY A 60 -2.50 -15.42 13.49
C GLY A 60 -2.79 -14.40 12.38
N ILE A 61 -1.76 -13.71 11.91
CA ILE A 61 -1.81 -12.76 10.78
C ILE A 61 -0.98 -13.33 9.63
N VAL A 62 -1.48 -13.23 8.41
CA VAL A 62 -0.75 -13.58 7.19
C VAL A 62 -0.72 -12.37 6.26
N SER A 63 0.46 -12.07 5.73
CA SER A 63 0.61 -11.10 4.65
C SER A 63 0.37 -11.79 3.32
N ILE A 64 -0.49 -11.24 2.48
CA ILE A 64 -0.79 -11.78 1.15
C ILE A 64 -0.54 -10.70 0.10
N HIS A 65 -0.03 -11.11 -1.04
CA HIS A 65 0.08 -10.29 -2.24
C HIS A 65 -1.16 -10.52 -3.09
N VAL A 66 -1.86 -9.45 -3.47
CA VAL A 66 -3.11 -9.53 -4.23
C VAL A 66 -3.02 -8.66 -5.47
N GLY A 67 -3.16 -9.29 -6.64
CA GLY A 67 -3.48 -8.61 -7.88
C GLY A 67 -4.99 -8.51 -8.03
N TYR A 68 -5.51 -7.34 -8.43
CA TYR A 68 -6.94 -7.15 -8.62
C TYR A 68 -7.28 -6.27 -9.82
N ARG A 69 -8.47 -6.50 -10.37
CA ARG A 69 -9.02 -5.77 -11.52
C ARG A 69 -10.41 -5.23 -11.21
N PHE A 70 -10.70 -4.02 -11.61
CA PHE A 70 -12.02 -3.41 -11.47
C PHE A 70 -12.39 -2.57 -12.69
N THR A 71 -13.68 -2.36 -12.87
CA THR A 71 -14.21 -1.46 -13.91
C THR A 71 -14.80 -0.22 -13.24
N THR A 72 -14.45 0.95 -13.77
CA THR A 72 -14.94 2.24 -13.29
C THR A 72 -16.38 2.49 -13.76
N GLU A 73 -17.05 3.46 -13.16
CA GLU A 73 -18.36 3.97 -13.64
C GLU A 73 -18.32 4.42 -15.11
N THR A 74 -17.15 4.82 -15.63
CA THR A 74 -16.95 5.24 -17.04
C THR A 74 -16.77 4.06 -18.00
N GLY A 75 -16.65 2.84 -17.49
CA GLY A 75 -16.43 1.61 -18.27
C GLY A 75 -14.95 1.25 -18.48
N ASP A 76 -14.03 2.05 -17.95
CA ASP A 76 -12.60 1.79 -18.05
C ASP A 76 -12.19 0.68 -17.07
N THR A 77 -11.37 -0.25 -17.53
CA THR A 77 -10.89 -1.35 -16.70
C THR A 77 -9.47 -1.06 -16.22
N PHE A 78 -9.28 -1.12 -14.91
CA PHE A 78 -8.01 -0.93 -14.26
C PHE A 78 -7.59 -2.21 -13.58
N GLU A 79 -6.31 -2.52 -13.70
CA GLU A 79 -5.67 -3.65 -13.07
C GLU A 79 -4.49 -3.15 -12.27
N LYS A 80 -4.38 -3.66 -11.05
CA LYS A 80 -3.26 -3.38 -10.17
C LYS A 80 -2.65 -4.69 -9.76
N ASP A 81 -1.38 -4.82 -10.11
CA ASP A 81 -0.60 -5.98 -9.78
C ASP A 81 0.02 -5.78 -8.40
N ASP A 82 -0.03 -6.84 -7.60
CA ASP A 82 0.84 -7.02 -6.44
C ASP A 82 0.68 -5.99 -5.29
N GLU A 83 -0.53 -5.88 -4.73
CA GLU A 83 -0.77 -5.11 -3.51
C GLU A 83 -0.56 -6.00 -2.25
N LEU A 84 0.40 -5.62 -1.40
CA LEU A 84 0.66 -6.33 -0.14
C LEU A 84 -0.33 -5.91 0.95
N ILE A 85 -1.02 -6.89 1.53
CA ILE A 85 -2.00 -6.67 2.59
C ILE A 85 -1.86 -7.66 3.75
N ASN A 86 -2.26 -7.23 4.95
CA ASN A 86 -2.26 -8.08 6.14
C ASN A 86 -3.68 -8.45 6.54
N ILE A 87 -3.95 -9.74 6.54
CA ILE A 87 -5.26 -10.30 6.92
C ILE A 87 -5.09 -11.27 8.08
N LYS A 88 -6.18 -11.61 8.76
CA LYS A 88 -6.15 -12.71 9.72
C LYS A 88 -6.03 -14.02 8.97
N THR A 89 -5.23 -14.95 9.48
CA THR A 89 -5.05 -16.28 8.86
C THR A 89 -6.38 -17.03 8.70
N MET A 90 -7.35 -16.82 9.60
CA MET A 90 -8.69 -17.40 9.49
C MET A 90 -9.51 -16.87 8.30
N ASP A 91 -9.21 -15.66 7.83
CA ASP A 91 -9.91 -15.03 6.72
C ASP A 91 -9.28 -15.38 5.37
N LEU A 92 -8.11 -16.03 5.33
CA LEU A 92 -7.38 -16.37 4.11
C LEU A 92 -8.24 -17.12 3.08
N GLN A 93 -9.13 -18.01 3.54
CA GLN A 93 -10.02 -18.78 2.66
C GLN A 93 -11.01 -17.91 1.87
N LYS A 94 -11.27 -16.67 2.32
CA LYS A 94 -12.16 -15.71 1.65
C LYS A 94 -11.48 -14.97 0.50
N TYR A 95 -10.15 -15.07 0.40
CA TYR A 95 -9.36 -14.42 -0.64
C TYR A 95 -8.94 -15.48 -1.65
N GLN A 96 -9.70 -15.61 -2.73
CA GLN A 96 -9.43 -16.52 -3.84
C GLN A 96 -9.56 -15.78 -5.16
N VAL A 97 -8.84 -16.23 -6.19
CA VAL A 97 -9.00 -15.72 -7.56
C VAL A 97 -10.47 -15.79 -7.97
N GLY A 98 -10.99 -14.69 -8.53
CA GLY A 98 -12.41 -14.53 -8.88
C GLY A 98 -13.30 -14.02 -7.75
N SER A 99 -12.79 -13.90 -6.51
CA SER A 99 -13.55 -13.32 -5.40
C SER A 99 -13.56 -11.78 -5.48
N GLY A 100 -14.63 -11.18 -4.98
CA GLY A 100 -14.78 -9.73 -4.83
C GLY A 100 -13.99 -9.21 -3.62
N ILE A 101 -13.30 -8.08 -3.79
CA ILE A 101 -12.66 -7.33 -2.72
C ILE A 101 -13.07 -5.85 -2.79
N PRO A 102 -13.39 -5.22 -1.65
CA PRO A 102 -13.79 -3.83 -1.63
C PRO A 102 -12.59 -2.92 -1.90
N ILE A 103 -12.73 -2.03 -2.87
CA ILE A 103 -11.74 -0.99 -3.18
C ILE A 103 -12.38 0.40 -3.17
N VAL A 104 -11.53 1.41 -3.08
CA VAL A 104 -11.89 2.81 -3.30
C VAL A 104 -10.90 3.44 -4.26
N TYR A 105 -11.42 4.19 -5.24
CA TYR A 105 -10.60 4.91 -6.21
C TYR A 105 -11.04 6.37 -6.34
N ALA A 106 -10.12 7.24 -6.78
CA ALA A 106 -10.45 8.64 -7.06
C ALA A 106 -11.23 8.75 -8.38
N ARG A 107 -12.44 9.33 -8.37
CA ARG A 107 -13.26 9.46 -9.60
C ARG A 107 -12.53 10.14 -10.77
N ASN A 108 -11.70 11.14 -10.47
CA ASN A 108 -10.96 11.90 -11.49
C ASN A 108 -9.72 11.17 -12.01
N GLU A 109 -9.19 10.21 -11.24
CA GLU A 109 -7.96 9.50 -11.57
C GLU A 109 -8.02 8.06 -11.00
N PRO A 110 -8.65 7.11 -11.70
CA PRO A 110 -8.87 5.76 -11.18
C PRO A 110 -7.61 4.92 -10.95
N SER A 111 -6.47 5.32 -11.53
CA SER A 111 -5.16 4.75 -11.20
C SER A 111 -4.78 4.96 -9.73
N LYS A 112 -5.33 6.00 -9.08
CA LYS A 112 -5.25 6.20 -7.63
C LYS A 112 -6.36 5.41 -6.96
N ASN A 113 -6.03 4.18 -6.56
CA ASN A 113 -6.93 3.28 -5.85
C ASN A 113 -6.24 2.63 -4.65
N MET A 114 -7.04 2.20 -3.69
CA MET A 114 -6.61 1.45 -2.51
C MET A 114 -7.68 0.45 -2.08
N LEU A 115 -7.26 -0.61 -1.39
CA LEU A 115 -8.17 -1.58 -0.79
C LEU A 115 -8.89 -0.95 0.41
N ASN A 116 -10.22 -1.02 0.41
CA ASN A 116 -11.06 -0.49 1.48
C ASN A 116 -11.29 -1.57 2.56
N MET A 117 -10.23 -1.94 3.25
CA MET A 117 -10.29 -2.96 4.30
C MET A 117 -9.36 -2.65 5.47
N ARG A 118 -9.63 -3.28 6.61
CA ARG A 118 -8.82 -3.10 7.81
C ARG A 118 -7.53 -3.90 7.74
N ASP A 119 -6.43 -3.24 8.06
CA ASP A 119 -5.13 -3.87 8.23
C ASP A 119 -5.08 -4.64 9.55
N ALA A 120 -5.03 -5.97 9.47
CA ALA A 120 -5.02 -6.84 10.66
C ALA A 120 -3.80 -6.58 11.57
N MET A 121 -2.66 -6.17 11.00
CA MET A 121 -1.44 -5.88 11.77
C MET A 121 -1.60 -4.59 12.60
N LYS A 122 -2.25 -3.57 12.04
CA LYS A 122 -2.55 -2.33 12.76
C LYS A 122 -3.56 -2.57 13.88
N ASP A 123 -4.57 -3.41 13.64
CA ASP A 123 -5.57 -3.76 14.64
C ASP A 123 -4.97 -4.56 15.82
N PHE A 124 -3.99 -5.43 15.56
CA PHE A 124 -3.26 -6.14 16.63
C PHE A 124 -2.44 -5.18 17.51
N LYS A 125 -1.71 -4.23 16.91
CA LYS A 125 -0.88 -3.25 17.66
C LYS A 125 -1.68 -2.28 18.53
N ARG A 126 -2.99 -2.15 18.32
CA ARG A 126 -3.88 -1.28 19.09
C ARG A 126 -4.42 -1.94 20.36
N LYS A 127 -4.30 -3.26 20.49
CA LYS A 127 -4.69 -4.03 21.68
C LYS A 127 -3.51 -4.18 22.63
#